data_AF-W5U7U6-F1
#
_entry.id   AF-W5U7U6-F1
#
_cell.length_a   1.000
_cell.length_b   1.000
_cell.length_c   1.000
_cell.angle_alpha   90.00
_cell.angle_beta   90.00
_cell.angle_gamma   90.00
#
_symmetry.space_group_name_H-M   'P 1'
#
loop_
_entity.id
_entity.type
_entity.pdbx_description
1 polymer ?
#
loop_
_entity_poly.entity_id
_entity_poly.type
_entity_poly.pdbx_seq_one_letter_code
_entity_poly.pdbx_strand_id
1 'polypeptide(L)'
;MATVMFRRFVRLCRYLQDPCHVARFQQLCGVRGTFSRRSGATEKERERDLSPNGACVERCDADRDPDTDIRKCVKHHDPVNGQNKDVPASRTGTEEKLDSRGRVKPLRKNSLTDDVGQEFIIENRFLFYLFTMGTELGNEMFFIVFFPFLMWNVDACVSRQVIVVWVWVLFFGQTTKDLVRWTRPASPPVVKVEVFYNFEYSMPSVHAMTGTSVPFCLFMLTYNRWEYPFLFGLSVAICWSFLVCISRIYMGMHSVLEVITGFLYSLLILAGFLPVLDDIDTFYLSASMAPALILLLHVGLSMLAFSLDSWSTSRGDTAQALATGAGGALASHLNHWLSLQIDPPASSLPLKMPSITGAPLGRTLLRLLIGVAVLLAVRAIMKAIAIPLACQLFGVPSNDVRKARQNPRVELTYRFLVYGTVAFCCVFLVPLFFLCLNLS
;
A
#
# COMPACT_ATOMS: atom_id res chain seq x y z
N MET A 1 -11.31 -39.81 1.54
CA MET A 1 -11.73 -38.61 2.31
C MET A 1 -10.95 -37.35 1.90
N ALA A 2 -9.61 -37.38 1.86
CA ALA A 2 -8.76 -36.25 1.46
C ALA A 2 -9.06 -35.68 0.07
N THR A 3 -9.33 -36.53 -0.94
CA THR A 3 -9.65 -36.09 -2.31
C THR A 3 -10.98 -35.32 -2.40
N VAL A 4 -11.95 -35.64 -1.53
CA VAL A 4 -13.25 -34.95 -1.46
C VAL A 4 -13.09 -33.58 -0.79
N MET A 5 -12.33 -33.51 0.31
CA MET A 5 -11.96 -32.26 0.99
C MET A 5 -11.24 -31.30 0.03
N PHE A 6 -10.23 -31.80 -0.69
CA PHE A 6 -9.49 -31.00 -1.67
C PHE A 6 -10.38 -30.44 -2.79
N ARG A 7 -11.26 -31.28 -3.38
CA ARG A 7 -12.21 -30.81 -4.40
C ARG A 7 -13.22 -29.80 -3.86
N ARG A 8 -13.63 -29.90 -2.59
CA ARG A 8 -14.49 -28.91 -1.95
C ARG A 8 -13.76 -27.58 -1.72
N PHE A 9 -12.52 -27.65 -1.24
CA PHE A 9 -11.66 -26.47 -1.06
C PHE A 9 -11.42 -25.73 -2.37
N VAL A 10 -11.01 -26.42 -3.43
CA VAL A 10 -10.80 -25.82 -4.76
C VAL A 10 -12.07 -25.17 -5.30
N ARG A 11 -13.24 -25.80 -5.10
CA ARG A 11 -14.53 -25.19 -5.49
C ARG A 11 -14.83 -23.92 -4.71
N LEU A 12 -14.56 -23.92 -3.40
CA LEU A 12 -14.73 -22.72 -2.57
C LEU A 12 -13.80 -21.59 -3.02
N CYS A 13 -12.53 -21.88 -3.33
CA CYS A 13 -11.60 -20.88 -3.85
C CYS A 13 -12.09 -20.28 -5.17
N ARG A 14 -12.53 -21.10 -6.13
CA ARG A 14 -13.07 -20.61 -7.40
C ARG A 14 -14.31 -19.74 -7.19
N TYR A 15 -15.19 -20.14 -6.28
CA TYR A 15 -16.36 -19.34 -5.91
C TYR A 15 -15.95 -17.98 -5.35
N LEU A 16 -15.08 -17.93 -4.34
CA LEU A 16 -14.64 -16.68 -3.72
C LEU A 16 -13.81 -15.77 -4.64
N GLN A 17 -13.23 -16.34 -5.71
CA GLN A 17 -12.49 -15.61 -6.73
C GLN A 17 -13.41 -14.96 -7.77
N ASP A 18 -14.64 -15.43 -7.94
CA ASP A 18 -15.53 -15.01 -9.02
C ASP A 18 -15.75 -13.47 -9.00
N PRO A 19 -15.34 -12.75 -10.07
CA PRO A 19 -15.55 -11.31 -10.21
C PRO A 19 -17.01 -10.87 -10.07
N CYS A 20 -17.98 -11.76 -10.31
CA CYS A 20 -19.40 -11.49 -10.15
C CYS A 20 -19.77 -11.13 -8.70
N HIS A 21 -19.07 -11.70 -7.70
CA HIS A 21 -19.31 -11.32 -6.31
C HIS A 21 -18.90 -9.88 -6.03
N VAL A 22 -17.77 -9.46 -6.59
CA VAL A 22 -17.28 -8.09 -6.49
C VAL A 22 -18.25 -7.13 -7.15
N ALA A 23 -18.69 -7.43 -8.38
CA ALA A 23 -19.65 -6.60 -9.11
C ALA A 23 -21.01 -6.51 -8.40
N ARG A 24 -21.53 -7.62 -7.86
CA ARG A 24 -22.77 -7.62 -7.05
C ARG A 24 -22.63 -6.80 -5.78
N PHE A 25 -21.48 -6.89 -5.10
CA PHE A 25 -21.21 -6.08 -3.92
C PHE A 25 -21.13 -4.58 -4.26
N GLN A 26 -20.47 -4.23 -5.35
CA GLN A 26 -20.42 -2.86 -5.87
C GLN A 26 -21.82 -2.33 -6.18
N GLN A 27 -22.66 -3.13 -6.86
CA GLN A 27 -24.04 -2.76 -7.18
C GLN A 27 -24.88 -2.58 -5.91
N LEU A 28 -24.75 -3.46 -4.91
CA LEU A 28 -25.40 -3.32 -3.61
C LEU A 28 -25.00 -2.02 -2.91
N CYS A 29 -23.74 -1.62 -3.06
CA CYS A 29 -23.23 -0.36 -2.51
C CYS A 29 -23.50 0.85 -3.42
N GLY A 30 -24.28 0.70 -4.50
CA GLY A 30 -24.69 1.80 -5.38
C GLY A 30 -23.64 2.23 -6.41
N VAL A 31 -22.69 1.36 -6.79
CA VAL A 31 -21.72 1.62 -7.87
C VAL A 31 -22.20 0.95 -9.16
N ARG A 32 -22.32 1.73 -10.25
CA ARG A 32 -22.65 1.20 -11.59
C ARG A 32 -21.64 1.64 -12.63
N GLY A 33 -21.10 0.68 -13.39
CA GLY A 33 -20.20 0.97 -14.51
C GLY A 33 -20.97 1.43 -15.75
N THR A 34 -20.44 2.41 -16.48
CA THR A 34 -20.97 2.78 -17.80
C THR A 34 -20.30 1.94 -18.89
N PHE A 35 -20.40 0.61 -18.79
CA PHE A 35 -19.84 -0.28 -19.81
C PHE A 35 -20.59 -0.05 -21.12
N SER A 36 -19.90 0.50 -22.12
CA SER A 36 -20.50 0.70 -23.45
C SER A 36 -20.82 -0.67 -24.02
N ARG A 37 -22.10 -0.98 -24.21
CA ARG A 37 -22.56 -2.20 -24.88
C ARG A 37 -22.25 -2.06 -26.38
N ARG A 38 -20.98 -2.14 -26.77
CA ARG A 38 -20.56 -2.13 -28.18
C ARG A 38 -20.92 -3.48 -28.80
N SER A 39 -22.15 -3.57 -29.30
CA SER A 39 -22.51 -4.55 -30.31
C SER A 39 -21.73 -4.24 -31.59
N GLY A 40 -20.59 -4.90 -31.80
CA GLY A 40 -19.85 -4.90 -33.08
C GLY A 40 -18.56 -4.08 -33.15
N ALA A 41 -17.57 -4.35 -32.29
CA ALA A 41 -16.21 -3.80 -32.44
C ALA A 41 -15.24 -4.84 -33.03
N THR A 42 -14.43 -4.42 -34.01
CA THR A 42 -13.39 -5.18 -34.71
C THR A 42 -12.21 -5.55 -33.78
N GLU A 43 -11.51 -6.65 -34.11
CA GLU A 43 -10.49 -7.31 -33.27
C GLU A 43 -9.40 -6.38 -32.72
N LYS A 44 -9.06 -5.29 -33.40
CA LYS A 44 -8.04 -4.31 -32.97
C LYS A 44 -8.43 -3.43 -31.77
N GLU A 45 -9.71 -3.33 -31.42
CA GLU A 45 -10.14 -2.63 -30.20
C GLU A 45 -10.18 -3.55 -28.98
N ARG A 46 -10.36 -4.87 -29.17
CA ARG A 46 -10.38 -5.84 -28.07
C ARG A 46 -9.04 -5.98 -27.36
N GLU A 47 -7.93 -5.66 -28.04
CA GLU A 47 -6.60 -5.70 -27.42
C GLU A 47 -6.33 -4.55 -26.45
N ARG A 48 -7.08 -3.44 -26.51
CA ARG A 48 -6.86 -2.26 -25.65
C ARG A 48 -7.51 -2.34 -24.27
N ASP A 49 -8.54 -3.17 -24.10
CA ASP A 49 -9.23 -3.38 -22.81
C ASP A 49 -8.66 -4.57 -22.01
N LEU A 50 -7.60 -5.20 -22.50
CA LEU A 50 -6.90 -6.26 -21.78
C LEU A 50 -5.97 -5.63 -20.73
N SER A 51 -6.23 -5.89 -19.45
CA SER A 51 -5.12 -5.87 -18.49
C SER A 51 -4.01 -6.79 -19.05
N PRO A 52 -2.74 -6.36 -19.12
CA PRO A 52 -1.66 -7.18 -19.72
C PRO A 52 -1.43 -8.51 -18.98
N ASN A 53 -2.05 -8.68 -17.81
CA ASN A 53 -2.05 -9.92 -17.04
C ASN A 53 -3.09 -10.96 -17.52
N GLY A 54 -3.78 -10.76 -18.65
CA GLY A 54 -4.46 -11.87 -19.35
C GLY A 54 -5.75 -12.41 -18.71
N ALA A 55 -6.54 -11.59 -18.04
CA ALA A 55 -7.86 -12.00 -17.56
C ALA A 55 -8.84 -12.16 -18.74
N CYS A 56 -8.94 -13.37 -19.31
CA CYS A 56 -9.96 -13.71 -20.28
C CYS A 56 -11.34 -13.84 -19.62
N VAL A 57 -12.37 -13.30 -20.27
CA VAL A 57 -13.78 -13.51 -19.91
C VAL A 57 -14.29 -14.72 -20.70
N GLU A 58 -14.67 -15.80 -20.02
CA GLU A 58 -15.74 -16.67 -20.53
C GLU A 58 -17.07 -16.00 -20.19
N ARG A 59 -17.90 -15.72 -21.20
CA ARG A 59 -19.20 -15.08 -21.01
C ARG A 59 -20.11 -15.97 -20.17
N CYS A 60 -20.79 -15.38 -19.19
CA CYS A 60 -22.04 -15.90 -18.66
C CYS A 60 -23.15 -15.69 -19.70
N ASP A 61 -23.16 -16.49 -20.76
CA ASP A 61 -24.34 -16.69 -21.58
C ASP A 61 -24.99 -18.01 -21.11
N ALA A 62 -26.04 -17.91 -20.31
CA ALA A 62 -26.93 -19.03 -20.04
C ALA A 62 -27.78 -19.28 -21.29
N ASP A 63 -27.21 -20.04 -22.23
CA ASP A 63 -27.84 -20.91 -23.22
C ASP A 63 -26.89 -21.08 -24.41
N ARG A 64 -26.19 -22.22 -24.47
CA ARG A 64 -25.78 -22.88 -25.72
C ARG A 64 -25.14 -24.24 -25.45
N ASP A 65 -25.61 -25.22 -26.22
CA ASP A 65 -25.14 -26.60 -26.32
C ASP A 65 -23.65 -26.70 -26.73
N PRO A 66 -22.97 -27.81 -26.40
CA PRO A 66 -21.56 -28.00 -26.66
C PRO A 66 -21.33 -28.65 -28.02
N ASP A 67 -20.70 -27.93 -28.95
CA ASP A 67 -19.90 -28.61 -29.99
C ASP A 67 -18.88 -27.70 -30.68
N THR A 68 -17.75 -28.32 -31.03
CA THR A 68 -16.67 -27.91 -31.96
C THR A 68 -15.49 -27.01 -31.51
N ASP A 69 -14.38 -27.71 -31.24
CA ASP A 69 -13.03 -27.60 -31.82
C ASP A 69 -12.17 -26.31 -31.81
N ILE A 70 -11.07 -26.44 -31.05
CA ILE A 70 -9.65 -26.25 -31.40
C ILE A 70 -9.35 -25.41 -32.67
N ARG A 71 -8.69 -24.26 -32.47
CA ARG A 71 -7.60 -23.81 -33.37
C ARG A 71 -6.61 -22.85 -32.68
N LYS A 72 -5.34 -23.25 -32.76
CA LYS A 72 -4.12 -22.45 -32.50
C LYS A 72 -4.09 -21.24 -33.44
N CYS A 73 -3.60 -20.08 -32.95
CA CYS A 73 -2.98 -19.10 -33.85
C CYS A 73 -1.68 -18.52 -33.29
N VAL A 74 -0.71 -18.52 -34.21
CA VAL A 74 0.71 -18.20 -34.12
C VAL A 74 0.92 -16.68 -34.04
N LYS A 75 1.96 -16.25 -33.32
CA LYS A 75 2.43 -14.86 -33.24
C LYS A 75 3.06 -14.42 -34.56
N HIS A 76 2.73 -13.21 -35.03
CA HIS A 76 3.59 -12.44 -35.92
C HIS A 76 3.67 -10.98 -35.43
N HIS A 77 4.91 -10.53 -35.24
CA HIS A 77 5.29 -9.14 -34.99
C HIS A 77 5.47 -8.44 -36.34
N ASP A 78 5.00 -7.19 -36.46
CA ASP A 78 5.66 -6.15 -37.26
C ASP A 78 5.22 -4.74 -36.79
N PRO A 79 6.07 -3.69 -36.93
CA PRO A 79 5.91 -2.42 -36.25
C PRO A 79 5.18 -1.38 -37.10
N VAL A 80 4.33 -0.53 -36.48
CA VAL A 80 3.83 0.67 -37.16
C VAL A 80 3.94 1.90 -36.27
N ASN A 81 4.64 2.87 -36.85
CA ASN A 81 4.96 4.24 -36.46
C ASN A 81 3.71 5.14 -36.35
N GLY A 82 3.68 6.09 -35.42
CA GLY A 82 2.53 7.00 -35.25
C GLY A 82 2.69 8.10 -34.20
N GLN A 83 3.40 9.16 -34.58
CA GLN A 83 3.31 10.57 -34.17
C GLN A 83 2.76 10.96 -32.78
N ASN A 84 3.67 11.56 -32.00
CA ASN A 84 3.42 12.38 -30.81
C ASN A 84 2.43 13.53 -31.07
N LYS A 85 1.50 13.74 -30.13
CA LYS A 85 0.96 15.07 -29.84
C LYS A 85 1.09 15.32 -28.34
N ASP A 86 1.90 16.32 -28.02
CA ASP A 86 2.16 16.82 -26.68
C ASP A 86 0.91 17.41 -26.04
N VAL A 87 0.65 17.07 -24.77
CA VAL A 87 -0.33 17.76 -23.91
C VAL A 87 0.39 18.17 -22.63
N PRO A 88 0.33 19.44 -22.21
CA PRO A 88 1.21 19.96 -21.17
C PRO A 88 0.81 19.44 -19.78
N ALA A 89 1.84 19.12 -19.00
CA ALA A 89 1.74 18.77 -17.59
C ALA A 89 1.28 19.98 -16.77
N SER A 90 0.16 19.86 -16.07
CA SER A 90 -0.28 20.82 -15.05
C SER A 90 -0.48 20.12 -13.70
N ARG A 91 -0.16 20.89 -12.68
CA ARG A 91 0.13 20.55 -11.29
C ARG A 91 -1.14 20.31 -10.44
N THR A 92 -0.95 19.45 -9.44
CA THR A 92 -1.57 19.41 -8.09
C THR A 92 -2.91 20.12 -7.85
N GLY A 93 -3.89 19.32 -7.39
CA GLY A 93 -5.17 19.77 -6.84
C GLY A 93 -6.33 19.20 -7.64
N THR A 94 -6.70 17.93 -7.40
CA THR A 94 -7.92 17.38 -8.01
C THR A 94 -9.11 17.79 -7.15
N GLU A 95 -9.62 19.00 -7.35
CA GLU A 95 -11.00 19.30 -7.01
C GLU A 95 -11.90 18.40 -7.88
N GLU A 96 -12.69 17.54 -7.22
CA GLU A 96 -13.66 16.65 -7.85
C GLU A 96 -14.79 17.48 -8.47
N LYS A 97 -14.66 17.87 -9.75
CA LYS A 97 -15.81 18.39 -10.52
C LYS A 97 -16.80 17.25 -10.80
N LEU A 98 -17.79 17.11 -9.92
CA LEU A 98 -18.95 16.26 -10.12
C LEU A 98 -19.82 16.85 -11.24
N ASP A 99 -20.04 16.09 -12.32
CA ASP A 99 -21.02 16.48 -13.34
C ASP A 99 -22.45 16.24 -12.83
N SER A 100 -23.40 17.03 -13.33
CA SER A 100 -24.84 17.07 -12.99
C SER A 100 -25.58 15.72 -13.02
N ARG A 101 -24.95 14.65 -13.52
CA ARG A 101 -25.46 13.27 -13.62
C ARG A 101 -24.81 12.27 -12.65
N GLY A 102 -23.95 12.70 -11.72
CA GLY A 102 -23.30 11.80 -10.75
C GLY A 102 -22.23 10.88 -11.35
N ARG A 103 -21.68 11.24 -12.53
CA ARG A 103 -20.54 10.53 -13.12
C ARG A 103 -19.25 10.91 -12.42
N VAL A 104 -18.47 9.90 -12.06
CA VAL A 104 -17.18 10.06 -11.42
C VAL A 104 -16.12 9.36 -12.26
N LYS A 105 -14.99 10.03 -12.40
CA LYS A 105 -13.80 9.48 -13.05
C LYS A 105 -13.06 8.59 -12.05
N PRO A 106 -12.30 7.60 -12.51
CA PRO A 106 -11.51 6.77 -11.62
C PRO A 106 -10.62 7.58 -10.69
N LEU A 107 -10.67 7.21 -9.42
CA LEU A 107 -9.79 7.73 -8.38
C LEU A 107 -8.36 7.27 -8.67
N ARG A 108 -7.40 8.16 -8.43
CA ARG A 108 -5.95 7.88 -8.38
C ARG A 108 -5.39 7.18 -9.63
N LYS A 109 -4.78 7.97 -10.52
CA LYS A 109 -4.07 7.47 -11.71
C LYS A 109 -2.59 7.25 -11.39
N ASN A 110 -2.01 6.22 -11.97
CA ASN A 110 -0.57 6.01 -11.88
C ASN A 110 0.14 6.92 -12.89
N SER A 111 0.95 7.88 -12.42
CA SER A 111 1.65 8.83 -13.30
C SER A 111 2.72 8.17 -14.18
N LEU A 112 3.06 6.90 -13.91
CA LEU A 112 4.03 6.13 -14.68
C LEU A 112 3.37 5.32 -15.81
N THR A 113 2.04 5.17 -15.81
CA THR A 113 1.26 4.44 -16.83
C THR A 113 0.19 5.34 -17.45
N ASP A 114 -0.16 5.12 -18.72
CA ASP A 114 -1.15 5.97 -19.44
C ASP A 114 -2.59 5.45 -19.29
N ASP A 115 -2.93 4.85 -18.14
CA ASP A 115 -4.25 4.23 -17.96
C ASP A 115 -5.38 5.28 -17.84
N VAL A 116 -6.31 5.20 -18.79
CA VAL A 116 -7.59 5.92 -18.76
C VAL A 116 -8.65 4.96 -18.23
N GLY A 117 -8.87 4.94 -16.91
CA GLY A 117 -9.94 4.11 -16.35
C GLY A 117 -11.34 4.56 -16.78
N GLN A 118 -12.32 3.70 -16.51
CA GLN A 118 -13.71 3.86 -16.97
C GLN A 118 -14.52 4.82 -16.09
N GLU A 119 -15.45 5.56 -16.71
CA GLU A 119 -16.46 6.34 -15.97
C GLU A 119 -17.46 5.41 -15.27
N PHE A 120 -17.90 5.80 -14.09
CA PHE A 120 -18.93 5.10 -13.33
C PHE A 120 -19.84 6.07 -12.59
N ILE A 121 -20.98 5.56 -12.14
CA ILE A 121 -22.03 6.30 -11.44
C ILE A 121 -22.06 5.83 -9.98
N ILE A 122 -22.14 6.79 -9.05
CA ILE A 122 -22.28 6.54 -7.61
C ILE A 122 -23.67 6.99 -7.15
N GLU A 123 -24.47 6.03 -6.68
CA GLU A 123 -25.78 6.25 -6.10
C GLU A 123 -25.68 6.47 -4.58
N ASN A 124 -24.85 5.70 -3.86
CA ASN A 124 -24.66 5.83 -2.42
C ASN A 124 -23.35 6.57 -2.07
N ARG A 125 -23.46 7.87 -1.80
CA ARG A 125 -22.31 8.73 -1.47
C ARG A 125 -21.66 8.40 -0.12
N PHE A 126 -22.46 8.00 0.87
CA PHE A 126 -21.92 7.67 2.19
C PHE A 126 -20.96 6.48 2.12
N LEU A 127 -21.39 5.38 1.48
CA LEU A 127 -20.55 4.19 1.31
C LEU A 127 -19.33 4.49 0.42
N PHE A 128 -19.50 5.33 -0.60
CA PHE A 128 -18.37 5.78 -1.41
C PHE A 128 -17.30 6.47 -0.57
N TYR A 129 -17.65 7.49 0.24
CA TYR A 129 -16.66 8.16 1.08
C TYR A 129 -16.11 7.27 2.19
N LEU A 130 -16.93 6.40 2.78
CA LEU A 130 -16.50 5.44 3.79
C LEU A 130 -15.44 4.47 3.26
N PHE A 131 -15.67 3.87 2.09
CA PHE A 131 -14.72 2.93 1.49
C PHE A 131 -13.52 3.65 0.86
N THR A 132 -13.69 4.87 0.35
CA THR A 132 -12.56 5.74 -0.04
C THR A 132 -11.67 6.08 1.16
N MET A 133 -12.25 6.37 2.32
CA MET A 133 -11.47 6.53 3.55
C MET A 133 -10.78 5.22 3.95
N GLY A 134 -11.50 4.09 3.87
CA GLY A 134 -10.96 2.77 4.20
C GLY A 134 -9.75 2.36 3.35
N THR A 135 -9.75 2.68 2.05
CA THR A 135 -8.60 2.40 1.17
C THR A 135 -7.42 3.34 1.47
N GLU A 136 -7.68 4.60 1.83
CA GLU A 136 -6.63 5.55 2.21
C GLU A 136 -5.86 5.14 3.46
N LEU A 137 -6.49 4.41 4.40
CA LEU A 137 -5.80 3.80 5.55
C LEU A 137 -4.72 2.77 5.17
N GLY A 138 -4.71 2.29 3.92
CA GLY A 138 -3.67 1.41 3.38
C GLY A 138 -2.66 2.12 2.48
N ASN A 139 -2.78 3.44 2.29
CA ASN A 139 -1.98 4.22 1.34
C ASN A 139 -0.83 4.98 2.02
N GLU A 140 0.15 5.36 1.20
CA GLU A 140 1.35 6.07 1.64
C GLU A 140 1.07 7.32 2.50
N MET A 141 0.11 8.17 2.09
CA MET A 141 -0.17 9.43 2.78
C MET A 141 -0.66 9.21 4.21
N PHE A 142 -1.43 8.13 4.43
CA PHE A 142 -1.82 7.72 5.77
C PHE A 142 -0.59 7.37 6.62
N PHE A 143 0.34 6.56 6.11
CA PHE A 143 1.54 6.18 6.86
C PHE A 143 2.48 7.36 7.17
N ILE A 144 2.56 8.37 6.28
CA ILE A 144 3.28 9.63 6.52
C ILE A 144 2.71 10.41 7.71
N VAL A 145 1.44 10.22 8.08
CA VAL A 145 0.81 10.88 9.24
C VAL A 145 0.76 9.96 10.45
N PHE A 146 0.43 8.69 10.24
CA PHE A 146 0.20 7.70 11.29
C PHE A 146 1.45 7.33 12.07
N PHE A 147 2.56 7.00 11.41
CA PHE A 147 3.79 6.65 12.12
C PHE A 147 4.35 7.80 12.94
N PRO A 148 4.42 9.04 12.42
CA PRO A 148 4.80 10.17 13.25
C PRO A 148 3.84 10.44 14.40
N PHE A 149 2.53 10.26 14.20
CA PHE A 149 1.56 10.38 15.29
C PHE A 149 1.88 9.38 16.42
N LEU A 150 2.09 8.11 16.09
CA LEU A 150 2.49 7.09 17.07
C LEU A 150 3.83 7.45 17.74
N MET A 151 4.84 7.82 16.95
CA MET A 151 6.20 8.12 17.42
C MET A 151 6.26 9.32 18.38
N TRP A 152 5.53 10.40 18.08
CA TRP A 152 5.66 11.68 18.80
C TRP A 152 4.61 11.91 19.89
N ASN A 153 3.48 11.20 19.83
CA ASN A 153 2.33 11.48 20.69
C ASN A 153 1.81 10.27 21.45
N VAL A 154 2.13 9.05 21.03
CA VAL A 154 1.66 7.83 21.69
C VAL A 154 2.82 7.15 22.38
N ASP A 155 3.63 6.42 21.62
CA ASP A 155 4.67 5.58 22.18
C ASP A 155 5.69 5.20 21.11
N ALA A 156 6.93 5.63 21.32
CA ALA A 156 8.01 5.40 20.37
C ALA A 156 8.37 3.92 20.23
N CYS A 157 8.39 3.17 21.33
CA CYS A 157 8.68 1.73 21.33
C CYS A 157 7.65 0.97 20.50
N VAL A 158 6.36 1.24 20.74
CA VAL A 158 5.28 0.68 19.94
C VAL A 158 5.42 1.09 18.48
N SER A 159 5.71 2.37 18.20
CA SER A 159 5.88 2.85 16.83
C SER A 159 7.00 2.11 16.09
N ARG A 160 8.17 1.90 16.70
CA ARG A 160 9.30 1.19 16.08
C ARG A 160 8.91 -0.25 15.74
N GLN A 161 8.29 -0.96 16.68
CA GLN A 161 7.89 -2.35 16.48
C GLN A 161 6.76 -2.51 15.44
N VAL A 162 5.78 -1.58 15.39
CA VAL A 162 4.76 -1.58 14.34
C VAL A 162 5.37 -1.30 12.97
N ILE A 163 6.37 -0.40 12.86
CA ILE A 163 7.10 -0.16 11.61
C ILE A 163 7.79 -1.44 11.14
N VAL A 164 8.45 -2.19 12.03
CA VAL A 164 9.08 -3.48 11.69
C VAL A 164 8.05 -4.42 11.06
N VAL A 165 6.92 -4.65 11.72
CA VAL A 165 5.84 -5.50 11.18
C VAL A 165 5.35 -4.98 9.83
N TRP A 166 5.11 -3.68 9.70
CA TRP A 166 4.64 -3.07 8.45
C TRP A 166 5.61 -3.28 7.29
N VAL A 167 6.91 -3.11 7.52
CA VAL A 167 7.97 -3.36 6.52
C VAL A 167 7.96 -4.82 6.07
N TRP A 168 7.93 -5.76 7.01
CA TRP A 168 7.95 -7.18 6.68
C TRP A 168 6.67 -7.64 5.98
N VAL A 169 5.51 -7.13 6.40
CA VAL A 169 4.23 -7.40 5.74
C VAL A 169 4.23 -6.91 4.30
N LEU A 170 4.76 -5.70 4.04
CA LEU A 170 4.90 -5.20 2.67
C LEU A 170 5.90 -6.04 1.86
N PHE A 171 7.06 -6.36 2.43
CA PHE A 171 8.07 -7.18 1.77
C PHE A 171 7.54 -8.56 1.38
N PHE A 172 6.98 -9.32 2.34
CA PHE A 172 6.43 -10.65 2.08
C PHE A 172 5.22 -10.61 1.17
N GLY A 173 4.31 -9.64 1.35
CA GLY A 173 3.11 -9.52 0.54
C GLY A 173 3.42 -9.22 -0.93
N GLN A 174 4.30 -8.25 -1.19
CA GLN A 174 4.70 -7.89 -2.55
C GLN A 174 5.57 -8.97 -3.21
N THR A 175 6.49 -9.60 -2.45
CA THR A 175 7.28 -10.74 -2.95
C THR A 175 6.38 -11.91 -3.31
N THR A 176 5.38 -12.21 -2.48
CA THR A 176 4.42 -13.29 -2.74
C THR A 176 3.60 -13.01 -4.00
N LYS A 177 3.20 -11.76 -4.24
CA LYS A 177 2.54 -11.36 -5.49
C LYS A 177 3.37 -11.71 -6.72
N ASP A 178 4.68 -11.42 -6.69
CA ASP A 178 5.59 -11.67 -7.81
C ASP A 178 5.85 -13.18 -8.02
N LEU A 179 5.72 -14.00 -6.97
CA LEU A 179 5.80 -15.46 -7.05
C LEU A 179 4.52 -16.10 -7.54
N VAL A 180 3.36 -15.64 -7.07
CA VAL A 180 2.05 -16.22 -7.36
C VAL A 180 1.51 -15.74 -8.71
N ARG A 181 1.81 -14.49 -9.09
CA ARG A 181 1.46 -13.87 -10.38
C ARG A 181 -0.03 -13.90 -10.72
N TRP A 182 -0.87 -13.81 -9.69
CA TRP A 182 -2.32 -13.89 -9.86
C TRP A 182 -2.89 -12.63 -10.50
N THR A 183 -3.83 -12.80 -11.43
CA THR A 183 -4.42 -11.71 -12.20
C THR A 183 -5.53 -11.01 -11.41
N ARG A 184 -5.73 -9.70 -11.68
CA ARG A 184 -6.77 -8.89 -11.03
C ARG A 184 -8.17 -9.34 -11.49
N PRO A 185 -9.25 -9.08 -10.71
CA PRO A 185 -10.62 -9.37 -11.15
C PRO A 185 -10.92 -8.68 -12.49
N ALA A 186 -11.53 -9.41 -13.41
CA ALA A 186 -11.84 -8.93 -14.76
C ALA A 186 -12.84 -7.76 -14.73
N SER A 187 -12.62 -6.79 -15.62
CA SER A 187 -13.48 -5.62 -15.84
C SER A 187 -13.77 -5.51 -17.33
N PRO A 188 -15.02 -5.72 -17.80
CA PRO A 188 -16.25 -6.03 -17.05
C PRO A 188 -16.27 -7.44 -16.40
N PRO A 189 -17.14 -7.72 -15.41
CA PRO A 189 -18.25 -6.88 -14.89
C PRO A 189 -17.86 -5.94 -13.74
N VAL A 190 -16.66 -6.06 -13.18
CA VAL A 190 -16.19 -5.25 -12.04
C VAL A 190 -15.87 -3.84 -12.50
N VAL A 191 -16.26 -2.83 -11.72
CA VAL A 191 -15.88 -1.43 -11.96
C VAL A 191 -14.56 -1.14 -11.24
N LYS A 192 -13.52 -0.73 -11.97
CA LYS A 192 -12.24 -0.29 -11.38
C LYS A 192 -12.34 1.15 -10.92
N VAL A 193 -12.72 1.34 -9.65
CA VAL A 193 -12.87 2.66 -9.03
C VAL A 193 -11.50 3.32 -8.82
N GLU A 194 -10.48 2.52 -8.50
CA GLU A 194 -9.07 2.92 -8.49
C GLU A 194 -8.32 2.28 -9.66
N VAL A 195 -7.34 2.99 -10.24
CA VAL A 195 -6.61 2.52 -11.44
C VAL A 195 -5.11 2.35 -11.17
N PHE A 196 -4.58 2.99 -10.11
CA PHE A 196 -3.14 3.03 -9.83
C PHE A 196 -2.44 1.66 -9.84
N TYR A 197 -3.12 0.62 -9.34
CA TYR A 197 -2.55 -0.72 -9.14
C TYR A 197 -2.97 -1.76 -10.20
N ASN A 198 -3.54 -1.35 -11.34
CA ASN A 198 -4.07 -2.26 -12.35
C ASN A 198 -3.02 -3.22 -12.95
N PHE A 199 -1.77 -2.76 -13.06
CA PHE A 199 -0.66 -3.56 -13.61
C PHE A 199 -0.02 -4.49 -12.57
N GLU A 200 -0.38 -4.36 -11.29
CA GLU A 200 0.14 -5.25 -10.25
C GLU A 200 -0.64 -6.55 -10.16
N TYR A 201 0.07 -7.62 -9.82
CA TYR A 201 -0.55 -8.87 -9.40
C TYR A 201 -1.46 -8.66 -8.18
N SER A 202 -2.48 -9.52 -8.10
CA SER A 202 -3.63 -9.31 -7.24
C SER A 202 -3.54 -10.05 -5.90
N MET A 203 -2.90 -11.22 -5.87
CA MET A 203 -2.89 -12.09 -4.70
C MET A 203 -1.51 -12.14 -4.04
N PRO A 204 -1.40 -11.94 -2.71
CA PRO A 204 -2.44 -11.53 -1.76
C PRO A 204 -2.75 -10.02 -1.81
N SER A 205 -3.88 -9.61 -1.23
CA SER A 205 -4.20 -8.19 -1.10
C SER A 205 -3.33 -7.51 -0.02
N VAL A 206 -2.30 -6.77 -0.45
CA VAL A 206 -1.36 -6.09 0.44
C VAL A 206 -2.02 -5.00 1.29
N HIS A 207 -3.02 -4.28 0.78
CA HIS A 207 -3.83 -3.35 1.58
C HIS A 207 -4.63 -4.07 2.66
N ALA A 208 -5.25 -5.22 2.34
CA ALA A 208 -5.89 -6.03 3.37
C ALA A 208 -4.86 -6.56 4.38
N MET A 209 -3.64 -6.85 3.92
CA MET A 209 -2.57 -7.31 4.79
C MET A 209 -2.17 -6.24 5.80
N THR A 210 -1.77 -5.05 5.34
CA THR A 210 -1.39 -3.93 6.22
C THR A 210 -2.56 -3.43 7.05
N GLY A 211 -3.76 -3.38 6.47
CA GLY A 211 -5.01 -3.04 7.16
C GLY A 211 -5.39 -4.03 8.25
N THR A 212 -4.83 -5.24 8.25
CA THR A 212 -4.99 -6.23 9.32
C THR A 212 -3.81 -6.18 10.28
N SER A 213 -2.58 -6.30 9.78
CA SER A 213 -1.40 -6.43 10.62
C SER A 213 -1.14 -5.20 11.48
N VAL A 214 -1.31 -3.99 10.97
CA VAL A 214 -1.05 -2.74 11.69
C VAL A 214 -1.98 -2.57 12.91
N PRO A 215 -3.32 -2.58 12.76
CA PRO A 215 -4.20 -2.42 13.92
C PRO A 215 -4.10 -3.56 14.93
N PHE A 216 -3.95 -4.81 14.49
CA PHE A 216 -3.78 -5.93 15.42
C PHE A 216 -2.42 -5.87 16.13
N CYS A 217 -1.34 -5.52 15.44
CA CYS A 217 -0.03 -5.32 16.08
C CYS A 217 -0.09 -4.19 17.11
N LEU A 218 -0.67 -3.04 16.74
CA LEU A 218 -0.84 -1.91 17.64
C LEU A 218 -1.63 -2.30 18.89
N PHE A 219 -2.74 -3.02 18.75
CA PHE A 219 -3.52 -3.53 19.87
C PHE A 219 -2.71 -4.46 20.78
N MET A 220 -2.03 -5.45 20.20
CA MET A 220 -1.25 -6.44 20.96
C MET A 220 -0.08 -5.80 21.72
N LEU A 221 0.57 -4.79 21.13
CA LEU A 221 1.69 -4.08 21.76
C LEU A 221 1.24 -3.07 22.82
N THR A 222 -0.01 -2.58 22.76
CA THR A 222 -0.49 -1.55 23.69
C THR A 222 -1.35 -2.07 24.83
N TYR A 223 -2.00 -3.23 24.72
CA TYR A 223 -2.99 -3.70 25.70
C TYR A 223 -2.45 -3.87 27.14
N ASN A 224 -1.22 -4.35 27.30
CA ASN A 224 -0.54 -4.45 28.61
C ASN A 224 0.41 -3.29 28.91
N ARG A 225 0.53 -2.35 27.97
CA ARG A 225 1.46 -1.22 28.06
C ARG A 225 0.75 0.09 28.37
N TRP A 226 -0.51 0.23 27.98
CA TRP A 226 -1.39 1.37 28.22
C TRP A 226 -2.68 0.91 28.90
N GLU A 227 -3.15 1.67 29.88
CA GLU A 227 -4.41 1.41 30.56
C GLU A 227 -5.61 1.76 29.66
N TYR A 228 -6.25 0.75 29.06
CA TYR A 228 -7.55 0.88 28.41
C TYR A 228 -8.32 -0.46 28.37
N PRO A 229 -9.66 -0.47 28.18
CA PRO A 229 -10.43 -1.71 28.17
C PRO A 229 -10.09 -2.61 26.97
N PHE A 230 -9.89 -3.92 27.21
CA PHE A 230 -9.61 -4.92 26.17
C PHE A 230 -10.56 -4.83 24.98
N LEU A 231 -11.86 -4.82 25.26
CA LEU A 231 -12.91 -4.80 24.24
C LEU A 231 -12.83 -3.55 23.37
N PHE A 232 -12.41 -2.41 23.92
CA PHE A 232 -12.24 -1.18 23.16
C PHE A 232 -11.12 -1.33 22.13
N GLY A 233 -9.93 -1.74 22.56
CA GLY A 233 -8.80 -1.93 21.65
C GLY A 233 -9.06 -3.00 20.58
N LEU A 234 -9.66 -4.13 20.97
CA LEU A 234 -10.02 -5.19 20.04
C LEU A 234 -11.07 -4.72 19.02
N SER A 235 -12.08 -3.97 19.46
CA SER A 235 -13.11 -3.43 18.57
C SER A 235 -12.52 -2.47 17.54
N VAL A 236 -11.62 -1.57 17.96
CA VAL A 236 -10.91 -0.67 17.04
C VAL A 236 -10.11 -1.48 16.02
N ALA A 237 -9.40 -2.52 16.45
CA ALA A 237 -8.59 -3.33 15.55
C ALA A 237 -9.45 -4.08 14.51
N ILE A 238 -10.56 -4.68 14.95
CA ILE A 238 -11.51 -5.38 14.08
C ILE A 238 -12.17 -4.40 13.10
N CYS A 239 -12.68 -3.26 13.59
CA CYS A 239 -13.35 -2.26 12.76
C CYS A 239 -12.42 -1.71 11.68
N TRP A 240 -11.17 -1.40 12.04
CA TRP A 240 -10.15 -0.96 11.09
C TRP A 240 -9.89 -2.03 10.03
N SER A 241 -9.55 -3.26 10.45
CA SER A 241 -9.23 -4.35 9.54
C SER A 241 -10.39 -4.64 8.59
N PHE A 242 -11.61 -4.72 9.12
CA PHE A 242 -12.82 -4.96 8.34
C PHE A 242 -13.06 -3.84 7.32
N LEU A 243 -12.94 -2.57 7.73
CA LEU A 243 -13.13 -1.42 6.85
C LEU A 243 -12.13 -1.45 5.68
N VAL A 244 -10.85 -1.69 5.95
CA VAL A 244 -9.82 -1.75 4.91
C VAL A 244 -10.08 -2.93 3.98
N CYS A 245 -10.32 -4.13 4.52
CA CYS A 245 -10.59 -5.34 3.74
C CYS A 245 -11.77 -5.17 2.78
N ILE A 246 -12.89 -4.64 3.26
CA ILE A 246 -14.08 -4.43 2.41
C ILE A 246 -13.84 -3.33 1.38
N SER A 247 -13.11 -2.27 1.73
CA SER A 247 -12.82 -1.20 0.77
C SER A 247 -12.11 -1.72 -0.48
N ARG A 248 -11.24 -2.75 -0.36
CA ARG A 248 -10.54 -3.35 -1.52
C ARG A 248 -11.45 -4.10 -2.47
N ILE A 249 -12.52 -4.71 -1.95
CA ILE A 249 -13.59 -5.32 -2.74
C ILE A 249 -14.42 -4.21 -3.39
N TYR A 250 -14.80 -3.18 -2.62
CA TYR A 250 -15.56 -2.03 -3.13
C TYR A 250 -14.85 -1.31 -4.28
N MET A 251 -13.53 -1.11 -4.18
CA MET A 251 -12.74 -0.44 -5.23
C MET A 251 -12.58 -1.28 -6.51
N GLY A 252 -13.03 -2.54 -6.49
CA GLY A 252 -12.92 -3.46 -7.63
C GLY A 252 -11.49 -3.97 -7.86
N MET A 253 -10.58 -3.73 -6.92
CA MET A 253 -9.16 -4.07 -7.07
C MET A 253 -8.86 -5.51 -6.70
N HIS A 254 -9.64 -6.11 -5.81
CA HIS A 254 -9.42 -7.47 -5.32
C HIS A 254 -10.71 -8.30 -5.28
N SER A 255 -10.57 -9.62 -5.45
CA SER A 255 -11.63 -10.59 -5.18
C SER A 255 -11.76 -10.88 -3.68
N VAL A 256 -12.84 -11.54 -3.27
CA VAL A 256 -13.07 -11.92 -1.88
C VAL A 256 -11.98 -12.89 -1.40
N LEU A 257 -11.57 -13.83 -2.25
CA LEU A 257 -10.49 -14.78 -1.95
C LEU A 257 -9.18 -14.07 -1.60
N GLU A 258 -8.77 -13.09 -2.41
CA GLU A 258 -7.50 -12.38 -2.22
C GLU A 258 -7.45 -11.57 -0.93
N VAL A 259 -8.59 -11.00 -0.53
CA VAL A 259 -8.74 -10.28 0.74
C VAL A 259 -8.67 -11.24 1.92
N ILE A 260 -9.37 -12.39 1.86
CA ILE A 260 -9.29 -13.43 2.90
C ILE A 260 -7.86 -13.96 3.02
N THR A 261 -7.19 -14.24 1.90
CA THR A 261 -5.79 -14.68 1.92
C THR A 261 -4.87 -13.62 2.52
N GLY A 262 -5.03 -12.34 2.16
CA GLY A 262 -4.26 -11.25 2.76
C GLY A 262 -4.47 -11.14 4.28
N PHE A 263 -5.72 -11.23 4.73
CA PHE A 263 -6.06 -11.24 6.16
C PHE A 263 -5.37 -12.40 6.89
N LEU A 264 -5.57 -13.63 6.43
CA LEU A 264 -4.99 -14.83 7.07
C LEU A 264 -3.47 -14.82 7.02
N TYR A 265 -2.88 -14.37 5.92
CA TYR A 265 -1.43 -14.30 5.79
C TYR A 265 -0.83 -13.28 6.76
N SER A 266 -1.53 -12.18 7.03
CA SER A 266 -1.09 -11.18 8.01
C SER A 266 -1.11 -11.70 9.43
N LEU A 267 -2.14 -12.48 9.79
CA LEU A 267 -2.18 -13.15 11.09
C LEU A 267 -1.03 -14.14 11.24
N LEU A 268 -0.67 -14.86 10.16
CA LEU A 268 0.49 -15.75 10.17
C LEU A 268 1.81 -14.99 10.37
N ILE A 269 2.00 -13.87 9.67
CA ILE A 269 3.18 -13.01 9.84
C ILE A 269 3.23 -12.48 11.27
N LEU A 270 2.12 -11.96 11.80
CA LEU A 270 2.05 -11.50 13.20
C LEU A 270 2.39 -12.61 14.19
N ALA A 271 1.86 -13.81 14.01
CA ALA A 271 2.16 -14.94 14.89
C ALA A 271 3.66 -15.28 14.91
N GLY A 272 4.37 -15.10 13.79
CA GLY A 272 5.82 -15.27 13.72
C GLY A 272 6.63 -14.11 14.28
N PHE A 273 6.21 -12.86 14.06
CA PHE A 273 6.98 -11.68 14.47
C PHE A 273 6.73 -11.25 15.91
N LEU A 274 5.49 -11.29 16.40
CA LEU A 274 5.14 -10.78 17.74
C LEU A 274 6.06 -11.31 18.86
N PRO A 275 6.45 -12.60 18.91
CA PRO A 275 7.35 -13.10 19.96
C PRO A 275 8.77 -12.54 19.91
N VAL A 276 9.23 -12.04 18.75
CA VAL A 276 10.62 -11.60 18.53
C VAL A 276 10.76 -10.09 18.31
N LEU A 277 9.66 -9.32 18.36
CA LEU A 277 9.70 -7.87 18.11
C LEU A 277 10.57 -7.12 19.11
N ASP A 278 10.52 -7.51 20.39
CA ASP A 278 11.31 -6.88 21.45
C ASP A 278 12.82 -7.14 21.27
N ASP A 279 13.19 -8.36 20.85
CA ASP A 279 14.57 -8.72 20.53
C ASP A 279 15.09 -7.92 19.32
N ILE A 280 14.26 -7.76 18.29
CA ILE A 280 14.61 -6.96 17.10
C ILE A 280 14.80 -5.49 17.47
N ASP A 281 13.89 -4.92 18.26
CA ASP A 281 13.96 -3.53 18.70
C ASP A 281 15.19 -3.30 19.58
N THR A 282 15.43 -4.18 20.55
CA THR A 282 16.62 -4.15 21.42
C THR A 282 17.90 -4.24 20.59
N PHE A 283 17.95 -5.13 19.61
CA PHE A 283 19.08 -5.26 18.69
C PHE A 283 19.30 -3.95 17.90
N TYR A 284 18.26 -3.36 17.33
CA TYR A 284 18.37 -2.09 16.59
C TYR A 284 18.88 -0.95 17.47
N LEU A 285 18.45 -0.86 18.73
CA LEU A 285 18.85 0.21 19.63
C LEU A 285 20.28 0.05 20.17
N SER A 286 20.65 -1.15 20.63
CA SER A 286 21.81 -1.34 21.51
C SER A 286 23.02 -1.99 20.85
N ALA A 287 22.84 -2.79 19.80
CA ALA A 287 23.97 -3.54 19.23
C ALA A 287 24.87 -2.63 18.39
N SER A 288 26.18 -2.64 18.67
CA SER A 288 27.17 -1.83 17.93
C SER A 288 27.18 -2.12 16.42
N MET A 289 26.88 -3.36 16.02
CA MET A 289 26.83 -3.78 14.61
C MET A 289 25.48 -3.49 13.95
N ALA A 290 24.47 -3.00 14.68
CA ALA A 290 23.12 -2.81 14.17
C ALA A 290 23.08 -1.87 12.95
N PRO A 291 23.75 -0.70 12.91
CA PRO A 291 23.66 0.18 11.75
C PRO A 291 24.09 -0.48 10.43
N ALA A 292 25.20 -1.22 10.47
CA ALA A 292 25.72 -1.92 9.29
C ALA A 292 24.77 -3.05 8.86
N LEU A 293 24.27 -3.85 9.81
CA LEU A 293 23.37 -4.97 9.53
C LEU A 293 21.98 -4.52 9.07
N ILE A 294 21.45 -3.42 9.63
CA ILE A 294 20.19 -2.79 9.18
C ILE A 294 20.33 -2.40 7.72
N LEU A 295 21.38 -1.66 7.36
CA LEU A 295 21.60 -1.23 5.98
C LEU A 295 21.79 -2.42 5.04
N LEU A 296 22.67 -3.36 5.39
CA LEU A 296 22.93 -4.56 4.58
C LEU A 296 21.65 -5.35 4.33
N LEU A 297 20.86 -5.61 5.37
CA LEU A 297 19.62 -6.37 5.27
C LEU A 297 18.59 -5.63 4.40
N HIS A 298 18.28 -4.37 4.71
CA HIS A 298 17.20 -3.65 4.02
C HIS A 298 17.55 -3.33 2.57
N VAL A 299 18.81 -2.97 2.27
CA VAL A 299 19.27 -2.78 0.89
C VAL A 299 19.29 -4.13 0.15
N GLY A 300 19.82 -5.19 0.77
CA GLY A 300 19.89 -6.53 0.18
C GLY A 300 18.51 -7.09 -0.17
N LEU A 301 17.53 -6.96 0.74
CA LEU A 301 16.15 -7.35 0.49
C LEU A 301 15.50 -6.49 -0.61
N SER A 302 15.82 -5.19 -0.67
CA SER A 302 15.33 -4.32 -1.74
C SER A 302 15.89 -4.74 -3.10
N MET A 303 17.18 -5.08 -3.18
CA MET A 303 17.81 -5.60 -4.39
C MET A 303 17.19 -6.94 -4.81
N LEU A 304 16.93 -7.84 -3.84
CA LEU A 304 16.24 -9.11 -4.09
C LEU A 304 14.84 -8.87 -4.66
N ALA A 305 14.03 -8.01 -4.04
CA ALA A 305 12.70 -7.67 -4.54
C ALA A 305 12.72 -7.09 -5.98
N PHE A 306 13.75 -6.32 -6.32
CA PHE A 306 13.91 -5.77 -7.67
C PHE A 306 14.37 -6.81 -8.71
N SER A 307 14.85 -7.98 -8.27
CA SER A 307 15.34 -9.04 -9.15
C SER A 307 14.27 -10.04 -9.63
N LEU A 308 13.10 -10.07 -8.98
CA LEU A 308 12.13 -11.17 -9.12
C LEU A 308 11.21 -11.14 -10.37
N ASP A 309 11.04 -10.01 -11.08
CA ASP A 309 10.21 -9.98 -12.32
C ASP A 309 10.48 -8.76 -13.23
N SER A 310 9.66 -8.52 -14.25
CA SER A 310 9.55 -7.28 -15.04
C SER A 310 8.98 -6.09 -14.23
N TRP A 311 9.15 -4.85 -14.70
CA TRP A 311 8.85 -3.61 -13.96
C TRP A 311 7.40 -3.55 -13.45
N SER A 312 7.21 -3.20 -12.17
CA SER A 312 5.91 -2.99 -11.51
C SER A 312 5.99 -1.89 -10.46
N THR A 313 4.84 -1.29 -10.11
CA THR A 313 4.75 -0.32 -9.01
C THR A 313 4.97 -0.95 -7.62
N SER A 314 4.70 -2.25 -7.47
CA SER A 314 4.86 -2.99 -6.22
C SER A 314 6.28 -2.94 -5.67
N ARG A 315 7.28 -2.93 -6.56
CA ARG A 315 8.70 -2.80 -6.18
C ARG A 315 9.05 -1.47 -5.55
N GLY A 316 8.50 -0.39 -6.10
CA GLY A 316 8.68 0.95 -5.55
C GLY A 316 8.14 1.03 -4.12
N ASP A 317 7.00 0.40 -3.86
CA ASP A 317 6.39 0.32 -2.54
C ASP A 317 7.22 -0.54 -1.57
N THR A 318 7.77 -1.67 -2.03
CA THR A 318 8.68 -2.51 -1.22
C THR A 318 9.97 -1.77 -0.85
N ALA A 319 10.64 -1.15 -1.82
CA ALA A 319 11.85 -0.37 -1.55
C ALA A 319 11.57 0.82 -0.63
N GLN A 320 10.43 1.49 -0.80
CA GLN A 320 10.01 2.56 0.10
C GLN A 320 9.82 2.05 1.53
N ALA A 321 9.17 0.90 1.72
CA ALA A 321 8.96 0.31 3.03
C ALA A 321 10.29 -0.05 3.70
N LEU A 322 11.15 -0.79 2.99
CA LEU A 322 12.48 -1.18 3.49
C LEU A 322 13.35 0.04 3.81
N ALA A 323 13.31 1.08 2.98
CA ALA A 323 14.00 2.34 3.23
C ALA A 323 13.49 3.04 4.49
N THR A 324 12.16 3.08 4.67
CA THR A 324 11.52 3.67 5.85
C THR A 324 11.95 2.92 7.12
N GLY A 325 11.94 1.58 7.08
CA GLY A 325 12.43 0.73 8.17
C GLY A 325 13.89 0.99 8.51
N ALA A 326 14.76 1.01 7.50
CA ALA A 326 16.18 1.29 7.68
C ALA A 326 16.43 2.68 8.27
N GLY A 327 15.81 3.72 7.72
CA GLY A 327 15.96 5.10 8.20
C GLY A 327 15.46 5.28 9.63
N GLY A 328 14.30 4.72 9.96
CA GLY A 328 13.74 4.76 11.31
C GLY A 328 14.60 4.00 12.32
N ALA A 329 15.09 2.81 11.96
CA ALA A 329 15.94 2.01 12.83
C ALA A 329 17.31 2.67 13.08
N LEU A 330 17.95 3.23 12.04
CA LEU A 330 19.21 3.97 12.17
C LEU A 330 19.06 5.22 13.04
N ALA A 331 17.98 5.97 12.87
CA ALA A 331 17.69 7.12 13.72
C ALA A 331 17.40 6.71 15.17
N SER A 332 16.71 5.58 15.38
CA SER A 332 16.44 5.05 16.72
C SER A 332 17.74 4.63 17.43
N HIS A 333 18.64 3.96 16.71
CA HIS A 333 19.98 3.63 17.19
C HIS A 333 20.76 4.88 17.60
N LEU A 334 20.77 5.91 16.74
CA LEU A 334 21.45 7.17 17.03
C LEU A 334 20.84 7.89 18.23
N ASN A 335 19.51 7.94 18.34
CA ASN A 335 18.81 8.52 19.49
C ASN A 335 19.17 7.80 20.80
N HIS A 336 19.26 6.47 20.77
CA HIS A 336 19.66 5.68 21.93
C HIS A 336 21.12 5.96 22.32
N TRP A 337 22.03 5.96 21.33
CA TRP A 337 23.45 6.26 21.56
C TRP A 337 23.68 7.66 22.13
N LEU A 338 22.92 8.65 21.66
CA LEU A 338 22.96 10.03 22.18
C LEU A 338 22.10 10.25 23.44
N SER A 339 21.42 9.21 23.95
CA SER A 339 20.50 9.31 25.08
C SER A 339 19.39 10.37 24.92
N LEU A 340 18.97 10.65 23.68
CA LEU A 340 17.94 11.65 23.35
C LEU A 340 16.52 11.12 23.55
N GLN A 341 16.34 9.80 23.47
CA GLN A 341 15.05 9.15 23.57
C GLN A 341 15.18 7.86 24.37
N ILE A 342 14.62 7.86 25.58
CA ILE A 342 14.67 6.76 26.51
C ILE A 342 13.26 6.22 26.68
N ASP A 343 13.08 4.92 26.46
CA ASP A 343 11.78 4.29 26.65
C ASP A 343 11.44 4.20 28.15
N PRO A 344 10.15 4.28 28.53
CA PRO A 344 9.73 4.13 29.92
C PRO A 344 10.18 2.79 30.51
N PRO A 345 10.67 2.76 31.77
CA PRO A 345 11.08 1.51 32.40
C PRO A 345 9.89 0.59 32.63
N ALA A 346 10.10 -0.72 32.66
CA ALA A 346 9.03 -1.71 32.87
C ALA A 346 8.23 -1.48 34.18
N SER A 347 8.86 -0.90 35.20
CA SER A 347 8.21 -0.52 36.47
C SER A 347 7.17 0.59 36.35
N SER A 348 7.20 1.37 35.27
CA SER A 348 6.23 2.44 35.00
C SER A 348 4.99 1.98 34.22
N LEU A 349 4.96 0.71 33.82
CA LEU A 349 3.84 0.13 33.07
C LEU A 349 2.77 -0.45 34.01
N PRO A 350 1.48 -0.38 33.65
CA PRO A 350 0.93 0.24 32.43
C PRO A 350 0.89 1.77 32.50
N LEU A 351 1.06 2.41 31.34
CA LEU A 351 0.99 3.86 31.17
C LEU A 351 -0.47 4.34 31.24
N LYS A 352 -0.70 5.45 31.93
CA LYS A 352 -2.02 6.07 32.03
C LYS A 352 -2.24 7.04 30.89
N MET A 353 -3.45 7.02 30.32
CA MET A 353 -3.87 8.03 29.35
C MET A 353 -3.89 9.42 30.02
N PRO A 354 -3.19 10.43 29.46
CA PRO A 354 -3.27 11.78 29.97
C PRO A 354 -4.69 12.34 29.81
N SER A 355 -5.12 13.20 30.73
CA SER A 355 -6.42 13.85 30.64
C SER A 355 -6.53 14.67 29.35
N ILE A 356 -7.63 14.47 28.60
CA ILE A 356 -7.90 15.17 27.35
C ILE A 356 -8.31 16.62 27.66
N THR A 357 -7.33 17.45 27.96
CA THR A 357 -7.48 18.89 28.18
C THR A 357 -7.10 19.65 26.90
N GLY A 358 -7.62 20.87 26.71
CA GLY A 358 -7.35 21.66 25.49
C GLY A 358 -5.86 21.93 25.22
N ALA A 359 -5.06 22.14 26.27
CA ALA A 359 -3.62 22.38 26.14
C ALA A 359 -2.80 21.18 25.61
N PRO A 360 -2.85 19.98 26.21
CA PRO A 360 -2.16 18.80 25.67
C PRO A 360 -2.68 18.41 24.28
N LEU A 361 -3.99 18.51 24.04
CA LEU A 361 -4.57 18.25 22.72
C LEU A 361 -4.01 19.23 21.66
N GLY A 362 -3.98 20.52 21.97
CA GLY A 362 -3.39 21.55 21.11
C GLY A 362 -1.91 21.28 20.82
N ARG A 363 -1.14 20.84 21.82
CA ARG A 363 0.27 20.48 21.65
C ARG A 363 0.45 19.28 20.73
N THR A 364 -0.36 18.23 20.90
CA THR A 364 -0.35 17.05 20.02
C THR A 364 -0.69 17.41 18.58
N LEU A 365 -1.72 18.23 18.37
CA LEU A 365 -2.09 18.70 17.04
C LEU A 365 -0.97 19.55 16.40
N LEU A 366 -0.35 20.44 17.18
CA LEU A 366 0.72 21.30 16.69
C LEU A 366 1.98 20.51 16.32
N ARG A 367 2.38 19.54 17.15
CA ARG A 367 3.46 18.58 16.82
C ARG A 367 3.17 17.87 15.50
N LEU A 368 1.95 17.34 15.36
CA LEU A 368 1.58 16.59 14.17
C LEU A 368 1.59 17.48 12.92
N LEU A 369 0.98 18.67 12.97
CA LEU A 369 0.91 19.58 11.83
C LEU A 369 2.29 20.08 11.39
N ILE A 370 3.09 20.59 12.34
CA ILE A 370 4.44 21.09 12.06
C ILE A 370 5.33 19.95 11.58
N GLY A 371 5.34 18.83 12.31
CA GLY A 371 6.20 17.70 11.98
C GLY A 371 5.87 17.10 10.61
N VAL A 372 4.59 16.88 10.29
CA VAL A 372 4.18 16.37 8.98
C VAL A 372 4.54 17.37 7.87
N ALA A 373 4.38 18.68 8.10
CA ALA A 373 4.80 19.70 7.13
C ALA A 373 6.31 19.62 6.84
N VAL A 374 7.14 19.44 7.88
CA VAL A 374 8.58 19.23 7.73
C VAL A 374 8.87 17.95 6.95
N LEU A 375 8.20 16.83 7.26
CA LEU A 375 8.40 15.56 6.54
C LEU A 375 8.00 15.65 5.07
N LEU A 376 6.92 16.35 4.74
CA LEU A 376 6.51 16.58 3.34
C LEU A 376 7.52 17.48 2.61
N ALA A 377 8.06 18.50 3.28
CA ALA A 377 9.12 19.35 2.72
C ALA A 377 10.40 18.53 2.46
N VAL A 378 10.85 17.73 3.43
CA VAL A 378 12.00 16.82 3.27
C VAL A 378 11.75 15.86 2.12
N ARG A 379 10.56 15.24 2.02
CA ARG A 379 10.21 14.35 0.90
C ARG A 379 10.32 15.07 -0.45
N ALA A 380 9.80 16.30 -0.56
CA ALA A 380 9.84 17.08 -1.79
C ALA A 380 11.27 17.46 -2.18
N ILE A 381 12.07 17.96 -1.23
CA ILE A 381 13.48 18.33 -1.43
C ILE A 381 14.30 17.09 -1.83
N MET A 382 14.19 16.01 -1.06
CA MET A 382 14.94 14.79 -1.34
C MET A 382 14.56 14.17 -2.68
N LYS A 383 13.28 14.25 -3.10
CA LYS A 383 12.87 13.81 -4.43
C LYS A 383 13.50 14.64 -5.55
N ALA A 384 13.61 15.96 -5.36
CA ALA A 384 14.25 16.85 -6.31
C ALA A 384 15.76 16.59 -6.45
N ILE A 385 16.42 16.11 -5.39
CA ILE A 385 17.86 15.80 -5.37
C ILE A 385 18.15 14.36 -5.82
N ALA A 386 17.45 13.38 -5.24
CA ALA A 386 17.77 11.97 -5.39
C ALA A 386 17.51 11.43 -6.82
N ILE A 387 16.50 11.96 -7.53
CA ILE A 387 16.21 11.52 -8.90
C ILE A 387 17.35 11.93 -9.85
N PRO A 388 17.75 13.22 -9.95
CA PRO A 388 18.91 13.61 -10.76
C PRO A 388 20.20 12.89 -10.37
N LEU A 389 20.46 12.74 -9.07
CA LEU A 389 21.64 12.03 -8.58
C LEU A 389 21.67 10.57 -9.04
N ALA A 390 20.55 9.85 -8.90
CA ALA A 390 20.45 8.48 -9.36
C ALA A 390 20.59 8.38 -10.90
N CYS A 391 20.03 9.34 -11.64
CA CYS A 391 20.20 9.41 -13.10
C CYS A 391 21.68 9.56 -13.48
N GLN A 392 22.41 10.47 -12.81
CA GLN A 392 23.84 10.68 -13.03
C GLN A 392 24.66 9.43 -12.67
N LEU A 393 24.38 8.80 -11.52
CA LEU A 393 25.10 7.62 -11.04
C LEU A 393 25.00 6.43 -12.00
N PHE A 394 23.86 6.27 -12.68
CA PHE A 394 23.61 5.15 -13.60
C PHE A 394 23.66 5.54 -15.08
N GLY A 395 24.05 6.77 -15.42
CA GLY A 395 24.13 7.25 -16.80
C GLY A 395 22.78 7.26 -17.54
N VAL A 396 21.67 7.48 -16.83
CA VAL A 396 20.31 7.52 -17.40
C VAL A 396 19.93 8.98 -17.72
N PRO A 397 19.37 9.28 -18.91
CA PRO A 397 18.92 10.63 -19.24
C PRO A 397 17.83 11.14 -18.27
N SER A 398 18.03 12.34 -17.70
CA SER A 398 17.10 12.95 -16.73
C SER A 398 15.99 13.81 -17.34
N ASN A 399 15.98 13.97 -18.67
CA ASN A 399 15.03 14.82 -19.40
C ASN A 399 13.57 14.38 -19.22
N ASP A 400 13.35 13.07 -19.12
CA ASP A 400 12.04 12.47 -18.86
C ASP A 400 12.09 11.67 -17.56
N VAL A 401 11.67 12.31 -16.47
CA VAL A 401 11.63 11.71 -15.13
C VAL A 401 10.78 10.44 -15.10
N ARG A 402 9.72 10.37 -15.92
CA ARG A 402 8.84 9.19 -15.96
C ARG A 402 9.60 7.99 -16.51
N LYS A 403 10.30 8.16 -17.64
CA LYS A 403 11.15 7.10 -18.22
C LYS A 403 12.35 6.77 -17.33
N ALA A 404 12.98 7.78 -16.72
CA ALA A 404 14.10 7.55 -15.81
C ALA A 404 13.70 6.65 -14.62
N ARG A 405 12.51 6.88 -14.06
CA ARG A 405 11.95 6.05 -12.96
C ARG A 405 11.45 4.68 -13.38
N GLN A 406 11.36 4.39 -14.68
CA GLN A 406 11.15 3.02 -15.15
C GLN A 406 12.44 2.18 -15.08
N ASN A 407 13.61 2.82 -14.98
CA ASN A 407 14.85 2.11 -14.72
C ASN A 407 14.89 1.61 -13.25
N PRO A 408 15.06 0.30 -13.02
CA PRO A 408 15.00 -0.29 -11.68
C PRO A 408 16.07 0.26 -10.73
N ARG A 409 17.29 0.55 -11.23
CA ARG A 409 18.38 1.08 -10.40
C ARG A 409 18.10 2.50 -9.94
N VAL A 410 17.51 3.31 -10.83
CA VAL A 410 17.09 4.68 -10.53
C VAL A 410 15.96 4.68 -9.51
N GLU A 411 14.90 3.91 -9.75
CA GLU A 411 13.75 3.86 -8.83
C GLU A 411 14.16 3.35 -7.45
N LEU A 412 14.96 2.28 -7.36
CA LEU A 412 15.46 1.76 -6.08
C LEU A 412 16.26 2.81 -5.31
N THR A 413 17.23 3.44 -5.97
CA THR A 413 18.11 4.44 -5.33
C THR A 413 17.33 5.66 -4.87
N TYR A 414 16.44 6.18 -5.73
CA TYR A 414 15.56 7.29 -5.38
C TYR A 414 14.67 6.95 -4.17
N ARG A 415 13.99 5.80 -4.18
CA ARG A 415 13.11 5.39 -3.07
C ARG A 415 13.91 5.25 -1.79
N PHE A 416 15.08 4.61 -1.85
CA PHE A 416 15.89 4.38 -0.67
C PHE A 416 16.37 5.69 -0.03
N LEU A 417 16.89 6.62 -0.83
CA LEU A 417 17.36 7.92 -0.34
C LEU A 417 16.23 8.77 0.21
N VAL A 418 15.11 8.89 -0.50
CA VAL A 418 14.00 9.76 -0.08
C VAL A 418 13.33 9.24 1.18
N TYR A 419 12.89 7.98 1.17
CA TYR A 419 12.08 7.45 2.28
C TYR A 419 12.92 7.08 3.50
N GLY A 420 14.17 6.67 3.30
CA GLY A 420 15.12 6.51 4.39
C GLY A 420 15.40 7.83 5.10
N THR A 421 15.60 8.92 4.35
CA THR A 421 15.82 10.26 4.93
C THR A 421 14.56 10.78 5.63
N VAL A 422 13.37 10.61 5.04
CA VAL A 422 12.10 11.02 5.67
C VAL A 422 11.90 10.28 7.00
N ALA A 423 12.10 8.97 7.04
CA ALA A 423 11.97 8.19 8.27
C ALA A 423 13.04 8.58 9.31
N PHE A 424 14.28 8.79 8.87
CA PHE A 424 15.35 9.27 9.74
C PHE A 424 15.01 10.63 10.35
N CYS A 425 14.54 11.58 9.55
CA CYS A 425 14.09 12.89 10.03
C CYS A 425 12.91 12.78 10.99
N CYS A 426 11.96 11.86 10.74
CA CYS A 426 10.82 11.64 11.62
C CYS A 426 11.24 11.24 13.04
N VAL A 427 12.24 10.37 13.16
CA VAL A 427 12.67 9.82 14.45
C VAL A 427 13.72 10.71 15.13
N PHE A 428 14.61 11.34 14.37
CA PHE A 428 15.73 12.12 14.91
C PHE A 428 15.51 13.64 14.83
N LEU A 429 15.42 14.17 13.60
CA LEU A 429 15.51 15.62 13.35
C LEU A 429 14.27 16.40 13.80
N VAL A 430 13.08 15.86 13.56
CA VAL A 430 11.82 16.53 13.92
C VAL A 430 11.63 16.63 15.43
N PRO A 431 11.90 15.59 16.25
CA PRO A 431 11.90 15.72 17.71
C PRO A 431 12.88 16.77 18.24
N LEU A 432 14.07 16.90 17.64
CA LEU A 432 15.01 17.98 17.98
C LEU A 432 14.43 19.35 17.65
N PHE A 433 13.73 19.47 16.53
CA PHE A 433 13.03 20.71 16.19
C PHE A 433 11.90 21.05 17.17
N PHE A 434 11.17 20.03 17.66
CA PHE A 434 10.18 20.24 18.73
C PHE A 434 10.83 20.76 20.02
N LEU A 435 12.05 20.32 20.34
CA LEU A 435 12.78 20.84 21.51
C LEU A 435 13.06 22.32 21.36
N CYS A 436 13.53 22.76 20.19
CA CYS A 436 13.77 24.17 19.89
C CYS A 436 12.49 25.03 19.96
N LEU A 437 11.33 24.46 19.65
CA LEU A 437 10.03 25.15 19.68
C LEU A 437 9.29 25.03 21.02
N ASN A 438 9.90 24.43 22.05
CA ASN A 438 9.24 24.09 23.32
C ASN A 438 7.99 23.21 23.14
N LEU A 439 8.00 22.36 22.12
CA LEU A 439 6.95 21.41 21.82
C LEU A 439 7.25 20.00 22.31
N SER A 440 8.44 19.66 22.82
CA SER A 440 8.85 18.31 23.29
C SER A 440 8.08 17.72 24.47
#